data_AF-A0A923ZFE1-F1
#
_entry.id   AF-A0A923ZFE1-F1
#
_cell.length_a   1.000
_cell.length_b   1.000
_cell.length_c   1.000
_cell.angle_alpha   90.00
_cell.angle_beta   90.00
_cell.angle_gamma   90.00
#
_symmetry.space_group_name_H-M   'P 1'
#
loop_
_entity.id
_entity.type
_entity.pdbx_description
1 polymer ?
#
loop_
_entity_poly.entity_id
_entity_poly.type
_entity_poly.pdbx_seq_one_letter_code
_entity_poly.pdbx_strand_id
1 'polypeptide(L)'
;MTSMISLTLNGEPRRVAPGASVAGLLAELGLDAGKVAVERNLEIVPRSTFGAVVLGEGDRLEIVHFVGGGQDDGWTVAGRTFQSRLIVGTGKYKDFAQNAAALAASGAEIVTVAVRRVNVMDKGAPLLTDYIDPKKVTYLPNTAGCFTGDEAVRTLRLAREAGGWNLVKLEVLGEARTLYPDMAETLRATEVLVKDGFDVMVYCADDPIAAKKLEDLGACAIMPLGSLIGSGLGVQNPVTIRMIIEGASVPVLVDAGVGTASDAAAAMELGCAGVLMNTAIAEAKDPVLMARAMKLGVESGRLAYLAGRMAKRRYADPSSPLAGLI
;
A
#
# COMPACT_ATOMS: atom_id res chain seq x y z
N MET A 1 22.38 -45.69 -25.68
CA MET A 1 22.13 -44.25 -25.90
C MET A 1 20.71 -44.13 -26.43
N THR A 2 19.77 -43.63 -25.63
CA THR A 2 18.41 -43.35 -26.08
C THR A 2 18.50 -42.16 -27.05
N SER A 3 18.16 -42.35 -28.33
CA SER A 3 18.25 -41.26 -29.31
C SER A 3 17.21 -40.20 -28.97
N MET A 4 17.65 -38.98 -28.63
CA MET A 4 16.74 -37.85 -28.47
C MET A 4 16.01 -37.56 -29.79
N ILE A 5 14.76 -37.10 -29.71
CA ILE A 5 14.02 -36.62 -30.87
C ILE A 5 14.14 -35.10 -31.00
N SER A 6 14.20 -34.60 -32.23
CA SER A 6 14.29 -33.15 -32.52
C SER A 6 12.92 -32.57 -32.83
N LEU A 7 12.61 -31.38 -32.31
CA LEU A 7 11.39 -30.63 -32.58
C LEU A 7 11.70 -29.12 -32.65
N THR A 8 10.74 -28.31 -33.09
CA THR A 8 10.79 -26.85 -33.02
C THR A 8 9.80 -26.37 -31.96
N LEU A 9 10.24 -25.51 -31.04
CA LEU A 9 9.45 -24.93 -29.97
C LEU A 9 9.54 -23.40 -30.05
N ASN A 10 8.43 -22.72 -30.32
CA ASN A 10 8.35 -21.26 -30.47
C ASN A 10 9.42 -20.72 -31.45
N GLY A 11 9.61 -21.41 -32.58
CA GLY A 11 10.63 -21.08 -33.58
C GLY A 11 12.04 -21.61 -33.30
N GLU A 12 12.34 -22.14 -32.11
CA GLU A 12 13.69 -22.59 -31.73
C GLU A 12 13.83 -24.13 -31.76
N PRO A 13 14.97 -24.69 -32.24
CA PRO A 13 15.19 -26.13 -32.23
C PRO A 13 15.39 -26.66 -30.79
N ARG A 14 14.69 -27.74 -30.45
CA ARG A 14 14.79 -28.41 -29.15
C ARG A 14 14.89 -29.92 -29.31
N ARG A 15 15.56 -30.58 -28.35
CA ARG A 15 15.62 -32.04 -28.26
C ARG A 15 14.90 -32.53 -27.01
N VAL A 16 14.08 -33.56 -27.16
CA VAL A 16 13.34 -34.17 -26.05
C VAL A 16 13.50 -35.69 -26.06
N ALA A 17 13.25 -36.33 -24.92
CA ALA A 17 13.28 -37.78 -24.83
C ALA A 17 12.18 -38.41 -25.70
N PRO A 18 12.43 -39.55 -26.37
CA PRO A 18 11.39 -40.30 -27.06
C PRO A 18 10.23 -40.65 -26.11
N GLY A 19 8.99 -40.43 -26.56
CA GLY A 19 7.80 -40.71 -25.76
C GLY A 19 7.42 -39.59 -24.77
N ALA A 20 8.14 -38.46 -24.76
CA ALA A 20 7.72 -37.30 -23.96
C ALA A 20 6.34 -36.81 -24.39
N SER A 21 5.46 -36.57 -23.43
CA SER A 21 4.17 -35.93 -23.68
C SER A 21 4.28 -34.41 -23.65
N VAL A 22 3.26 -33.70 -24.15
CA VAL A 22 3.16 -32.24 -24.00
C VAL A 22 3.25 -31.83 -22.52
N ALA A 23 2.57 -32.54 -21.62
CA ALA A 23 2.67 -32.29 -20.19
C ALA A 23 4.09 -32.52 -19.64
N GLY A 24 4.78 -33.55 -20.11
CA GLY A 24 6.17 -33.83 -19.74
C GLY A 24 7.12 -32.71 -20.17
N LEU A 25 6.96 -32.20 -21.40
CA LEU A 25 7.73 -31.07 -21.89
C LEU A 25 7.44 -29.78 -21.11
N LEU A 26 6.17 -29.49 -20.80
CA LEU A 26 5.82 -28.32 -19.98
C LEU A 26 6.44 -28.39 -18.58
N ALA A 27 6.46 -29.57 -17.97
CA ALA A 27 7.11 -29.77 -16.67
C ALA A 27 8.63 -29.57 -16.75
N GLU A 28 9.30 -30.05 -17.81
CA GLU A 28 10.72 -29.82 -18.06
C GLU A 28 11.03 -28.32 -18.26
N LEU A 29 10.11 -27.58 -18.86
CA LEU A 29 10.18 -26.14 -19.08
C LEU A 29 9.83 -25.29 -17.84
N GLY A 30 9.33 -25.91 -16.76
CA GLY A 30 8.84 -25.18 -15.59
C GLY A 30 7.55 -24.39 -15.84
N LEU A 31 6.77 -24.75 -16.85
CA LEU A 31 5.52 -24.08 -17.23
C LEU A 31 4.30 -24.74 -16.59
N ASP A 32 3.43 -23.93 -15.99
CA ASP A 32 2.16 -24.39 -15.43
C ASP A 32 1.17 -24.71 -16.56
N ALA A 33 0.84 -25.99 -16.72
CA ALA A 33 -0.13 -26.48 -17.71
C ALA A 33 -1.51 -25.79 -17.62
N GLY A 34 -1.89 -25.26 -16.46
CA GLY A 34 -3.11 -24.49 -16.24
C GLY A 34 -3.09 -23.07 -16.81
N LYS A 35 -1.90 -22.52 -17.09
CA LYS A 35 -1.69 -21.11 -17.49
C LYS A 35 -1.20 -20.93 -18.92
N VAL A 36 -1.01 -22.03 -19.64
CA VAL A 36 -0.54 -22.04 -21.03
C VAL A 36 -1.61 -22.56 -21.99
N ALA A 37 -1.46 -22.21 -23.26
CA ALA A 37 -2.06 -22.89 -24.41
C ALA A 37 -0.93 -23.44 -25.29
N VAL A 38 -1.14 -24.64 -25.83
CA VAL A 38 -0.16 -25.33 -26.67
C VAL A 38 -0.80 -25.63 -28.01
N GLU A 39 -0.16 -25.21 -29.08
CA GLU A 39 -0.40 -25.66 -30.44
C GLU A 39 0.68 -26.67 -30.83
N ARG A 40 0.29 -27.71 -31.56
CA ARG A 40 1.19 -28.67 -32.20
C ARG A 40 0.83 -28.78 -33.67
N ASN A 41 1.78 -28.48 -34.55
CA ASN A 41 1.62 -28.58 -36.00
C ASN A 41 0.37 -27.87 -36.54
N LEU A 42 0.09 -26.66 -36.06
CA LEU A 42 -1.11 -25.85 -36.41
C LEU A 42 -2.43 -26.35 -35.79
N GLU A 43 -2.39 -27.33 -34.89
CA GLU A 43 -3.56 -27.79 -34.14
C GLU A 43 -3.44 -27.46 -32.65
N ILE A 44 -4.45 -26.77 -32.11
CA ILE A 44 -4.52 -26.49 -30.67
C ILE A 44 -4.71 -27.80 -29.92
N VAL A 45 -3.79 -28.12 -29.01
CA VAL A 45 -3.88 -29.27 -28.13
C VAL A 45 -4.81 -28.91 -26.96
N PRO A 46 -5.95 -29.60 -26.76
CA PRO A 46 -6.80 -29.33 -25.61
C PRO A 46 -6.05 -29.62 -24.31
N ARG A 47 -6.14 -28.72 -23.32
CA ARG A 47 -5.40 -28.84 -22.05
C ARG A 47 -5.62 -30.18 -21.33
N SER A 48 -6.83 -30.72 -21.40
CA SER A 48 -7.19 -32.03 -20.82
C SER A 48 -6.42 -33.20 -21.44
N THR A 49 -5.81 -33.01 -22.60
CA THR A 49 -5.10 -34.05 -23.36
C THR A 49 -3.57 -33.93 -23.30
N PHE A 50 -3.02 -32.91 -22.63
CA PHE A 50 -1.56 -32.69 -22.56
C PHE A 50 -0.78 -33.91 -22.06
N GLY A 51 -1.35 -34.70 -21.15
CA GLY A 51 -0.72 -35.93 -20.66
C GLY A 51 -0.70 -37.08 -21.66
N ALA A 52 -1.63 -37.09 -22.63
CA ALA A 52 -1.80 -38.17 -23.60
C ALA A 52 -1.13 -37.88 -24.95
N VAL A 53 -0.93 -36.60 -25.30
CA VAL A 53 -0.32 -36.22 -26.58
C VAL A 53 1.19 -36.40 -26.51
N VAL A 54 1.70 -37.41 -27.21
CA VAL A 54 3.12 -37.74 -27.32
C VAL A 54 3.77 -36.94 -28.44
N LEU A 55 4.94 -36.36 -28.16
CA LEU A 55 5.77 -35.60 -29.10
C LEU A 55 6.53 -36.54 -30.04
N GLY A 56 6.61 -36.16 -31.31
CA GLY A 56 7.31 -36.87 -32.37
C GLY A 56 8.47 -36.07 -32.97
N GLU A 57 9.32 -36.77 -33.72
CA GLU A 57 10.40 -36.14 -34.49
C GLU A 57 9.81 -35.14 -35.50
N GLY A 58 10.37 -33.94 -35.52
CA GLY A 58 10.00 -32.85 -36.44
C GLY A 58 8.76 -32.06 -36.04
N ASP A 59 8.15 -32.33 -34.88
CA ASP A 59 7.00 -31.55 -34.41
C ASP A 59 7.33 -30.06 -34.30
N ARG A 60 6.35 -29.21 -34.59
CA ARG A 60 6.39 -27.77 -34.32
C ARG A 60 5.39 -27.44 -33.23
N LEU A 61 5.88 -26.85 -32.15
CA LEU A 61 5.07 -26.44 -31.01
C LEU A 61 5.08 -24.93 -30.86
N GLU A 62 3.91 -24.34 -30.67
CA GLU A 62 3.76 -22.96 -30.17
C GLU A 62 3.13 -23.03 -28.78
N ILE A 63 3.87 -22.56 -27.78
CA ILE A 63 3.44 -22.48 -26.39
C ILE A 63 3.32 -21.01 -26.03
N VAL A 64 2.08 -20.60 -25.77
CA VAL A 64 1.76 -19.22 -25.39
C VAL A 64 1.18 -19.20 -23.98
N HIS A 65 1.45 -18.12 -23.26
CA HIS A 65 0.83 -17.82 -21.97
C HIS A 65 0.37 -16.36 -21.99
N PHE A 66 -0.69 -16.07 -21.24
CA PHE A 66 -1.09 -14.68 -21.07
C PHE A 66 -0.01 -13.94 -20.27
N VAL A 67 0.66 -12.99 -20.90
CA VAL A 67 1.51 -12.02 -20.20
C VAL A 67 0.59 -10.96 -19.60
N GLY A 68 0.17 -11.17 -18.36
CA GLY A 68 -0.41 -10.11 -17.54
C GLY A 68 0.70 -9.15 -17.13
N GLY A 69 0.90 -8.09 -17.91
CA GLY A 69 1.81 -7.00 -17.56
C GLY A 69 1.26 -6.16 -16.41
N GLY A 70 1.70 -6.46 -15.20
CA GLY A 70 1.62 -5.57 -14.06
C GLY A 70 2.92 -5.73 -13.29
N GLN A 71 3.72 -4.67 -13.16
CA GLN A 71 4.64 -4.64 -12.03
C GLN A 71 3.77 -4.66 -10.78
N ASP A 72 4.04 -5.58 -9.86
CA ASP A 72 3.51 -5.51 -8.50
C ASP A 72 4.04 -4.20 -7.87
N ASP A 73 3.32 -3.09 -8.07
CA ASP A 73 3.60 -1.78 -7.46
C ASP A 73 3.07 -1.73 -6.02
N GLY A 74 3.25 -2.82 -5.28
CA GLY A 74 2.99 -2.88 -3.85
C GLY A 74 3.99 -2.05 -3.06
N TRP A 75 3.78 -1.99 -1.74
CA TRP A 75 4.71 -1.38 -0.81
C TRP A 75 4.84 -2.23 0.45
N THR A 76 5.99 -2.15 1.11
CA THR A 76 6.30 -3.00 2.27
C THR A 76 6.62 -2.16 3.49
N VAL A 77 6.07 -2.54 4.64
CA VAL A 77 6.41 -1.99 5.96
C VAL A 77 6.39 -3.13 6.97
N ALA A 78 7.36 -3.15 7.89
CA ALA A 78 7.47 -4.19 8.93
C ALA A 78 7.42 -5.64 8.37
N GLY A 79 8.07 -5.87 7.23
CA GLY A 79 8.12 -7.19 6.57
C GLY A 79 6.82 -7.64 5.89
N ARG A 80 5.81 -6.77 5.78
CA ARG A 80 4.50 -7.07 5.18
C ARG A 80 4.27 -6.21 3.95
N THR A 81 3.82 -6.83 2.86
CA THR A 81 3.53 -6.15 1.59
C THR A 81 2.04 -5.90 1.44
N PHE A 82 1.70 -4.70 0.97
CA PHE A 82 0.35 -4.21 0.75
C PHE A 82 0.20 -3.69 -0.68
N GLN A 83 -1.00 -3.78 -1.22
CA GLN A 83 -1.35 -3.28 -2.56
C GLN A 83 -2.00 -1.89 -2.46
N SER A 84 -2.92 -1.70 -1.52
CA SER A 84 -3.50 -0.39 -1.23
C SER A 84 -2.47 0.50 -0.54
N ARG A 85 -2.28 1.70 -1.10
CA ARG A 85 -1.47 2.79 -0.53
C ARG A 85 -2.30 3.76 0.30
N LEU A 86 -3.57 3.44 0.56
CA LEU A 86 -4.49 4.22 1.40
C LEU A 86 -4.68 3.51 2.74
N ILE A 87 -4.38 4.22 3.83
CA ILE A 87 -4.69 3.81 5.20
C ILE A 87 -5.85 4.69 5.70
N VAL A 88 -6.87 4.06 6.30
CA VAL A 88 -8.04 4.78 6.81
C VAL A 88 -8.16 4.65 8.33
N GLY A 89 -8.73 5.65 9.01
CA GLY A 89 -9.07 5.55 10.43
C GLY A 89 -10.48 5.03 10.70
N THR A 90 -10.74 4.66 11.95
CA THR A 90 -12.07 4.21 12.42
C THR A 90 -12.88 5.25 13.19
N GLY A 91 -12.32 6.43 13.42
CA GLY A 91 -12.95 7.46 14.24
C GLY A 91 -13.95 8.32 13.48
N LYS A 92 -14.93 8.89 14.20
CA LYS A 92 -15.86 9.94 13.73
C LYS A 92 -16.92 9.54 12.70
N TYR A 93 -16.98 8.27 12.31
CA TYR A 93 -18.12 7.76 11.54
C TYR A 93 -19.38 7.77 12.41
N LYS A 94 -20.55 7.78 11.77
CA LYS A 94 -21.84 7.70 12.45
C LYS A 94 -21.95 6.44 13.30
N ASP A 95 -21.51 5.31 12.76
CA ASP A 95 -21.53 4.00 13.39
C ASP A 95 -20.48 3.07 12.73
N PHE A 96 -20.27 1.89 13.32
CA PHE A 96 -19.30 0.92 12.81
C PHE A 96 -19.71 0.30 11.46
N ALA A 97 -21.00 0.27 11.12
CA ALA A 97 -21.47 -0.23 9.83
C ALA A 97 -21.05 0.73 8.70
N GLN A 98 -21.21 2.04 8.91
CA GLN A 98 -20.71 3.06 7.99
C GLN A 98 -19.18 3.01 7.87
N ASN A 99 -18.48 2.79 8.99
CA ASN A 99 -17.02 2.64 8.96
C ASN A 99 -16.58 1.42 8.13
N ALA A 100 -17.20 0.25 8.33
CA ALA A 100 -16.92 -0.95 7.55
C ALA A 100 -17.26 -0.78 6.06
N ALA A 101 -18.37 -0.11 5.73
CA ALA A 101 -18.74 0.20 4.35
C ALA A 101 -17.72 1.15 3.68
N ALA A 102 -17.26 2.17 4.40
CA ALA A 102 -16.23 3.09 3.91
C ALA A 102 -14.88 2.37 3.72
N LEU A 103 -14.49 1.49 4.64
CA LEU A 103 -13.29 0.65 4.51
C LEU A 103 -13.35 -0.25 3.27
N ALA A 104 -14.49 -0.91 3.04
CA ALA A 104 -14.68 -1.73 1.85
C ALA A 104 -14.59 -0.90 0.56
N ALA A 105 -15.17 0.30 0.54
CA ALA A 105 -15.13 1.20 -0.62
C ALA A 105 -13.74 1.81 -0.87
N SER A 106 -12.96 2.08 0.18
CA SER A 106 -11.58 2.57 0.06
C SER A 106 -10.62 1.49 -0.43
N GLY A 107 -10.94 0.21 -0.21
CA GLY A 107 -10.03 -0.90 -0.49
C GLY A 107 -8.77 -0.89 0.40
N ALA A 108 -8.79 -0.15 1.51
CA ALA A 108 -7.66 -0.10 2.43
C ALA A 108 -7.43 -1.45 3.12
N GLU A 109 -6.17 -1.85 3.19
CA GLU A 109 -5.74 -3.10 3.85
C GLU A 109 -5.24 -2.86 5.29
N ILE A 110 -4.99 -1.59 5.64
CA ILE A 110 -4.59 -1.14 6.97
C ILE A 110 -5.64 -0.16 7.49
N VAL A 111 -6.05 -0.36 8.74
CA VAL A 111 -6.99 0.53 9.44
C VAL A 111 -6.40 0.97 10.78
N THR A 112 -6.43 2.27 11.07
CA THR A 112 -5.96 2.77 12.37
C THR A 112 -7.05 2.66 13.42
N VAL A 113 -6.67 2.19 14.61
CA VAL A 113 -7.60 2.00 15.73
C VAL A 113 -7.09 2.72 16.97
N ALA A 114 -7.92 3.57 17.56
CA ALA A 114 -7.58 4.21 18.82
C ALA A 114 -7.81 3.23 19.98
N VAL A 115 -6.83 3.09 20.86
CA VAL A 115 -6.97 2.29 22.08
C VAL A 115 -7.80 3.09 23.08
N ARG A 116 -9.00 2.62 23.40
CA ARG A 116 -9.89 3.28 24.37
C ARG A 116 -10.25 2.34 25.51
N ARG A 117 -10.58 2.93 26.66
CA ARG A 117 -11.13 2.17 27.79
C ARG A 117 -12.47 1.56 27.38
N VAL A 118 -12.63 0.26 27.62
CA VAL A 118 -13.93 -0.41 27.47
C VAL A 118 -14.87 0.11 28.55
N ASN A 119 -16.10 0.48 28.17
CA ASN A 119 -17.14 0.78 29.13
C ASN A 119 -17.68 -0.54 29.72
N VAL A 120 -17.09 -0.99 30.82
CA VAL A 120 -17.45 -2.25 31.50
C VAL A 120 -18.89 -2.29 32.05
N MET A 121 -19.57 -1.14 32.09
CA MET A 121 -20.96 -1.03 32.54
C MET A 121 -21.96 -1.30 31.43
N ASP A 122 -21.54 -1.21 30.16
CA ASP A 122 -22.40 -1.43 28.99
C ASP A 122 -21.90 -2.64 28.19
N LYS A 123 -22.30 -3.83 28.63
CA LYS A 123 -21.92 -5.11 28.00
C LYS A 123 -22.50 -5.31 26.60
N GLY A 124 -23.46 -4.47 26.18
CA GLY A 124 -24.13 -4.56 24.88
C GLY A 124 -23.61 -3.56 23.84
N ALA A 125 -22.66 -2.70 24.21
CA ALA A 125 -22.09 -1.75 23.28
C ALA A 125 -21.42 -2.49 22.11
N PRO A 126 -21.68 -2.08 20.85
CA PRO A 126 -21.09 -2.72 19.69
C PRO A 126 -19.56 -2.58 19.72
N LEU A 127 -18.85 -3.63 19.32
CA LEU A 127 -17.39 -3.61 19.23
C LEU A 127 -16.96 -3.41 17.77
N LEU A 128 -15.88 -2.68 17.55
CA LEU A 128 -15.31 -2.48 16.22
C LEU A 128 -15.01 -3.82 15.51
N THR A 129 -14.52 -4.80 16.28
CA THR A 129 -14.15 -6.14 15.79
C THR A 129 -15.33 -6.94 15.24
N ASP A 130 -16.55 -6.59 15.61
CA ASP A 130 -17.76 -7.23 15.08
C ASP A 130 -18.06 -6.80 13.64
N TYR A 131 -17.51 -5.66 13.22
CA TYR A 131 -17.75 -5.05 11.90
C TYR A 131 -16.52 -5.10 11.00
N ILE A 132 -15.34 -5.00 11.58
CA ILE A 132 -14.06 -5.09 10.87
C ILE A 132 -13.26 -6.24 11.50
N ASP A 133 -13.03 -7.28 10.72
CA ASP A 133 -12.33 -8.48 11.17
C ASP A 133 -10.80 -8.24 11.14
N PRO A 134 -10.10 -8.25 12.29
CA PRO A 134 -8.64 -8.06 12.34
C PRO A 134 -7.86 -9.21 11.69
N LYS A 135 -8.50 -10.31 11.30
CA LYS A 135 -7.88 -11.38 10.50
C LYS A 135 -7.87 -11.07 9.00
N LYS A 136 -8.74 -10.16 8.54
CA LYS A 136 -8.85 -9.75 7.13
C LYS A 136 -8.18 -8.41 6.86
N VAL A 137 -8.14 -7.55 7.86
CA VAL A 137 -7.61 -6.18 7.77
C VAL A 137 -6.52 -6.00 8.82
N THR A 138 -5.43 -5.34 8.43
CA THR A 138 -4.36 -5.03 9.35
C THR A 138 -4.75 -3.89 10.28
N TYR A 139 -4.74 -4.15 11.58
CA TYR A 139 -4.96 -3.11 12.56
C TYR A 139 -3.63 -2.39 12.84
N LEU A 140 -3.71 -1.06 12.89
CA LEU A 140 -2.63 -0.18 13.27
C LEU A 140 -3.06 0.60 14.54
N PRO A 141 -2.88 0.02 15.73
CA PRO A 141 -3.19 0.69 16.98
C PRO A 141 -2.41 2.00 17.09
N ASN A 142 -3.09 3.07 17.52
CA ASN A 142 -2.49 4.38 17.66
C ASN A 142 -2.63 4.97 19.06
N THR A 143 -1.86 6.01 19.31
CA THR A 143 -1.84 6.77 20.57
C THR A 143 -2.58 8.09 20.46
N ALA A 144 -3.59 8.18 19.60
CA ALA A 144 -4.36 9.42 19.42
C ALA A 144 -4.91 9.92 20.76
N GLY A 145 -4.63 11.19 21.07
CA GLY A 145 -4.98 11.83 22.33
C GLY A 145 -3.97 11.67 23.47
N CYS A 146 -2.79 11.07 23.23
CA CYS A 146 -1.68 11.12 24.16
C CYS A 146 -0.89 12.43 24.00
N PHE A 147 -0.56 13.07 25.12
CA PHE A 147 0.18 14.33 25.13
C PHE A 147 1.59 14.20 25.72
N THR A 148 1.94 12.99 26.16
CA THR A 148 3.29 12.63 26.60
C THR A 148 3.71 11.30 26.00
N GLY A 149 5.02 11.12 25.84
CA GLY A 149 5.60 9.87 25.38
C GLY A 149 5.32 8.70 26.34
N ASP A 150 5.18 8.95 27.64
CA ASP A 150 4.88 7.89 28.62
C ASP A 150 3.46 7.36 28.48
N GLU A 151 2.49 8.26 28.24
CA GLU A 151 1.12 7.88 27.91
C GLU A 151 1.07 7.07 26.61
N ALA A 152 1.81 7.50 25.59
CA ALA A 152 1.86 6.82 24.30
C ALA A 152 2.48 5.42 24.42
N VAL A 153 3.63 5.29 25.09
CA VAL A 153 4.29 4.00 25.34
C VAL A 153 3.37 3.07 26.12
N ARG A 154 2.74 3.56 27.19
CA ARG A 154 1.78 2.77 27.98
C ARG A 154 0.61 2.30 27.13
N THR A 155 0.07 3.16 26.29
CA THR A 155 -1.09 2.88 25.44
C THR A 155 -0.78 1.76 24.43
N LEU A 156 0.39 1.80 23.79
CA LEU A 156 0.79 0.78 22.81
C LEU A 156 1.19 -0.56 23.46
N ARG A 157 1.81 -0.53 24.64
CA ARG A 157 2.01 -1.74 25.45
C ARG A 157 0.67 -2.41 25.79
N LEU A 158 -0.35 -1.64 26.19
CA LEU A 158 -1.69 -2.18 26.42
C LEU A 158 -2.32 -2.72 25.14
N ALA A 159 -2.13 -2.07 23.99
CA ALA A 159 -2.60 -2.57 22.70
C ALA A 159 -2.00 -3.94 22.37
N ARG A 160 -0.67 -4.07 22.55
CA ARG A 160 0.05 -5.32 22.33
C ARG A 160 -0.47 -6.45 23.23
N GLU A 161 -0.68 -6.20 24.52
CA GLU A 161 -1.23 -7.21 25.42
C GLU A 161 -2.69 -7.57 25.10
N ALA A 162 -3.47 -6.63 24.58
CA ALA A 162 -4.88 -6.85 24.26
C ALA A 162 -5.12 -7.65 22.97
N GLY A 163 -4.24 -7.54 21.96
CA GLY A 163 -4.46 -8.23 20.68
C GLY A 163 -3.21 -8.60 19.89
N GLY A 164 -2.03 -8.57 20.51
CA GLY A 164 -0.78 -9.09 19.94
C GLY A 164 -0.18 -8.25 18.82
N TRP A 165 -0.55 -6.97 18.71
CA TRP A 165 -0.06 -6.10 17.65
C TRP A 165 1.31 -5.49 17.97
N ASN A 166 2.31 -5.75 17.13
CA ASN A 166 3.64 -5.12 17.19
C ASN A 166 3.77 -3.92 16.23
N LEU A 167 3.01 -3.91 15.13
CA LEU A 167 2.93 -2.78 14.21
C LEU A 167 2.00 -1.71 14.80
N VAL A 168 2.53 -0.52 15.06
CA VAL A 168 1.84 0.54 15.80
C VAL A 168 2.05 1.91 15.16
N LYS A 169 1.05 2.79 15.27
CA LYS A 169 1.16 4.21 14.94
C LYS A 169 1.46 5.01 16.21
N LEU A 170 2.65 5.58 16.31
CA LEU A 170 3.00 6.52 17.38
C LEU A 170 2.54 7.93 16.99
N GLU A 171 1.80 8.56 17.88
CA GLU A 171 1.29 9.93 17.76
C GLU A 171 1.35 10.59 19.15
N VAL A 172 2.24 11.56 19.35
CA VAL A 172 2.34 12.34 20.59
C VAL A 172 2.11 13.80 20.28
N LEU A 173 1.04 14.38 20.84
CA LEU A 173 0.59 15.72 20.53
C LEU A 173 1.14 16.73 21.56
N GLY A 174 1.49 17.94 21.13
CA GLY A 174 1.94 19.00 22.03
C GLY A 174 0.80 19.69 22.78
N GLU A 175 -0.36 19.88 22.12
CA GLU A 175 -1.55 20.42 22.76
C GLU A 175 -2.85 20.01 22.04
N ALA A 176 -3.97 20.10 22.76
CA ALA A 176 -5.28 19.70 22.25
C ALA A 176 -5.85 20.67 21.20
N ARG A 177 -5.39 21.93 21.15
CA ARG A 177 -5.95 22.94 20.25
C ARG A 177 -5.47 22.77 18.82
N THR A 178 -4.17 22.61 18.62
CA THR A 178 -3.56 22.50 17.29
C THR A 178 -3.42 21.05 16.85
N LEU A 179 -3.35 20.10 17.80
CA LEU A 179 -3.02 18.70 17.54
C LEU A 179 -1.72 18.54 16.74
N TYR A 180 -0.81 19.50 16.90
CA TYR A 180 0.54 19.45 16.32
C TYR A 180 1.42 18.50 17.14
N PRO A 181 2.32 17.72 16.52
CA PRO A 181 3.14 16.76 17.26
C PRO A 181 4.18 17.45 18.15
N ASP A 182 4.38 16.91 19.36
CA ASP A 182 5.55 17.24 20.19
C ASP A 182 6.73 16.37 19.73
N MET A 183 7.67 16.98 19.02
CA MET A 183 8.80 16.23 18.45
C MET A 183 9.78 15.72 19.50
N ALA A 184 9.91 16.36 20.67
CA ALA A 184 10.81 15.91 21.72
C ALA A 184 10.27 14.62 22.35
N GLU A 185 8.98 14.62 22.70
CA GLU A 185 8.33 13.43 23.24
C GLU A 185 8.18 12.32 22.20
N THR A 186 7.94 12.67 20.93
CA THR A 186 7.84 11.71 19.82
C THR A 186 9.16 10.96 19.62
N LEU A 187 10.30 11.66 19.61
CA LEU A 187 11.63 11.02 19.50
C LEU A 187 11.89 10.08 20.68
N ARG A 188 11.63 10.55 21.90
CA ARG A 188 11.81 9.75 23.13
C ARG A 188 10.96 8.49 23.13
N ALA A 189 9.67 8.60 22.78
CA ALA A 189 8.76 7.45 22.74
C ALA A 189 9.13 6.48 21.62
N THR A 190 9.59 6.96 20.46
CA THR A 190 10.07 6.12 19.36
C THR A 190 11.22 5.24 19.81
N GLU A 191 12.24 5.82 20.45
CA GLU A 191 13.38 5.07 20.96
C GLU A 191 12.98 3.96 21.93
N VAL A 192 12.07 4.27 22.87
CA VAL A 192 11.57 3.29 23.86
C VAL A 192 10.80 2.16 23.18
N LEU A 193 9.89 2.49 22.26
CA LEU A 193 9.04 1.50 21.60
C LEU A 193 9.84 0.58 20.66
N VAL A 194 10.81 1.12 19.92
CA VAL A 194 11.68 0.29 19.06
C VAL A 194 12.52 -0.65 19.92
N LYS A 195 13.09 -0.18 21.04
CA LYS A 195 13.81 -1.03 22.01
C LYS A 195 12.92 -2.12 22.62
N ASP A 196 11.63 -1.84 22.78
CA ASP A 196 10.61 -2.78 23.24
C ASP A 196 10.14 -3.78 22.16
N GLY A 197 10.70 -3.72 20.95
CA GLY A 197 10.41 -4.62 19.84
C GLY A 197 9.14 -4.28 19.05
N PHE A 198 8.67 -3.03 19.11
CA PHE A 198 7.59 -2.56 18.25
C PHE A 198 8.09 -2.17 16.86
N ASP A 199 7.27 -2.44 15.84
CA ASP A 199 7.41 -1.85 14.51
C ASP A 199 6.68 -0.51 14.50
N VAL A 200 7.43 0.57 14.71
CA VAL A 200 6.85 1.92 14.91
C VAL A 200 6.68 2.64 13.57
N MET A 201 5.45 2.95 13.20
CA MET A 201 5.12 3.98 12.20
C MET A 201 4.87 5.29 12.94
N VAL A 202 5.63 6.34 12.67
CA VAL A 202 5.61 7.55 13.54
C VAL A 202 5.00 8.77 12.85
N TYR A 203 3.94 9.32 13.44
CA TYR A 203 3.38 10.62 13.08
C TYR A 203 4.32 11.73 13.55
N CYS A 204 4.67 12.65 12.66
CA CYS A 204 5.63 13.70 12.95
C CYS A 204 5.34 15.02 12.21
N ALA A 205 6.06 16.07 12.62
CA ALA A 205 6.13 17.30 11.85
C ALA A 205 6.75 17.05 10.47
N ASP A 206 6.53 17.97 9.54
CA ASP A 206 7.20 18.02 8.25
C ASP A 206 8.64 18.55 8.40
N ASP A 207 9.42 18.08 9.38
CA ASP A 207 10.82 18.47 9.58
C ASP A 207 11.75 17.34 9.06
N PRO A 208 12.58 17.57 8.03
CA PRO A 208 13.47 16.53 7.47
C PRO A 208 14.54 16.03 8.44
N ILE A 209 15.01 16.89 9.33
CA ILE A 209 16.02 16.52 10.33
C ILE A 209 15.38 15.63 11.39
N ALA A 210 14.19 15.99 11.87
CA ALA A 210 13.47 15.18 12.85
C ALA A 210 13.03 13.84 12.25
N ALA A 211 12.54 13.83 11.01
CA ALA A 211 12.21 12.62 10.26
C ALA A 211 13.42 11.68 10.15
N LYS A 212 14.60 12.20 9.80
CA LYS A 212 15.81 11.39 9.72
C LYS A 212 16.22 10.80 11.07
N LYS A 213 16.13 11.57 12.15
CA LYS A 213 16.39 11.07 13.51
C LYS A 213 15.43 9.95 13.91
N LEU A 214 14.15 10.06 13.55
CA LEU A 214 13.15 9.02 13.81
C LEU A 214 13.46 7.72 13.08
N GLU A 215 13.90 7.81 11.81
CA GLU A 215 14.39 6.66 11.05
C GLU A 215 15.63 6.04 11.72
N ASP A 216 16.61 6.86 12.12
CA ASP A 216 17.85 6.38 12.75
C ASP A 216 17.59 5.69 14.11
N LEU A 217 16.50 6.07 14.81
CA LEU A 217 16.02 5.39 16.01
C LEU A 217 15.34 4.04 15.73
N GLY A 218 15.08 3.71 14.47
CA GLY A 218 14.51 2.44 14.01
C GLY A 218 13.01 2.48 13.71
N ALA A 219 12.41 3.65 13.50
CA ALA A 219 11.04 3.71 12.99
C ALA A 219 10.94 3.00 11.62
N CYS A 220 9.94 2.13 11.47
CA CYS A 220 9.75 1.34 10.24
C CYS A 220 9.02 2.11 9.13
N ALA A 221 8.42 3.27 9.45
CA ALA A 221 7.87 4.23 8.49
C ALA A 221 7.80 5.63 9.13
N ILE A 222 7.98 6.66 8.31
CA ILE A 222 7.84 8.07 8.72
C ILE A 222 6.53 8.62 8.19
N MET A 223 5.76 9.29 9.03
CA MET A 223 4.44 9.81 8.68
C MET A 223 4.34 11.32 8.93
N PRO A 224 4.97 12.15 8.08
CA PRO A 224 4.89 13.59 8.25
C PRO A 224 3.47 14.10 7.97
N LEU A 225 3.06 15.12 8.71
CA LEU A 225 1.79 15.79 8.49
C LEU A 225 1.73 16.49 7.14
N GLY A 226 0.58 16.38 6.44
CA GLY A 226 0.31 17.27 5.30
C GLY A 226 -0.06 18.68 5.77
N SER A 227 -0.91 18.73 6.79
CA SER A 227 -1.34 19.90 7.57
C SER A 227 -2.01 19.43 8.87
N LEU A 228 -2.51 20.37 9.68
CA LEU A 228 -3.09 20.05 11.00
C LEU A 228 -4.20 19.01 10.92
N ILE A 229 -4.29 18.16 11.95
CA ILE A 229 -5.26 17.07 12.02
C ILE A 229 -6.69 17.60 11.89
N GLY A 230 -7.42 17.08 10.89
CA GLY A 230 -8.81 17.46 10.63
C GLY A 230 -9.02 18.82 9.98
N SER A 231 -7.95 19.52 9.56
CA SER A 231 -8.06 20.83 8.92
C SER A 231 -8.53 20.77 7.46
N GLY A 232 -8.21 19.68 6.75
CA GLY A 232 -8.57 19.51 5.34
C GLY A 232 -7.82 20.44 4.38
N LEU A 233 -6.66 20.96 4.78
CA LEU A 233 -5.87 21.92 3.99
C LEU A 233 -4.93 21.25 2.97
N GLY A 234 -4.85 19.92 2.96
CA GLY A 234 -3.92 19.19 2.09
C GLY A 234 -2.46 19.35 2.50
N VAL A 235 -1.54 19.12 1.56
CA VAL A 235 -0.08 19.25 1.77
C VAL A 235 0.33 20.72 1.68
N GLN A 236 0.70 21.32 2.82
CA GLN A 236 1.05 22.74 2.88
C GLN A 236 2.52 23.01 2.49
N ASN A 237 3.40 22.04 2.72
CA ASN A 237 4.83 22.19 2.51
C ASN A 237 5.42 21.09 1.60
N PRO A 238 5.07 21.08 0.30
CA PRO A 238 5.44 19.99 -0.61
C PRO A 238 6.96 19.85 -0.80
N VAL A 239 7.72 20.94 -0.63
CA VAL A 239 9.19 20.90 -0.73
C VAL A 239 9.77 20.06 0.41
N THR A 240 9.27 20.27 1.62
CA THR A 240 9.80 19.60 2.80
C THR A 240 9.38 18.14 2.89
N ILE A 241 8.14 17.83 2.49
CA ILE A 241 7.70 16.45 2.28
C ILE A 241 8.61 15.73 1.28
N ARG A 242 8.96 16.38 0.16
CA ARG A 242 9.87 15.80 -0.82
C ARG A 242 11.27 15.57 -0.27
N MET A 243 11.81 16.50 0.53
CA MET A 243 13.10 16.30 1.20
C MET A 243 13.08 15.10 2.15
N ILE A 244 11.97 14.87 2.87
CA ILE A 244 11.80 13.69 3.73
C ILE A 244 11.78 12.41 2.88
N ILE A 245 11.01 12.39 1.79
CA ILE A 245 10.92 11.22 0.88
C ILE A 245 12.29 10.88 0.29
N GLU A 246 13.04 11.87 -0.21
CA GLU A 246 14.34 11.66 -0.84
C GLU A 246 15.43 11.28 0.18
N GLY A 247 15.26 11.65 1.46
CA GLY A 247 16.22 11.39 2.53
C GLY A 247 15.98 10.11 3.34
N ALA A 248 14.79 9.50 3.24
CA ALA A 248 14.41 8.32 4.01
C ALA A 248 14.65 7.02 3.22
N SER A 249 15.07 5.96 3.93
CA SER A 249 15.18 4.60 3.39
C SER A 249 13.96 3.74 3.75
N VAL A 250 13.11 4.23 4.64
CA VAL A 250 11.84 3.61 5.04
C VAL A 250 10.66 4.29 4.33
N PRO A 251 9.49 3.63 4.21
CA PRO A 251 8.31 4.24 3.61
C PRO A 251 7.92 5.56 4.27
N VAL A 252 7.63 6.58 3.44
CA VAL A 252 7.11 7.88 3.89
C VAL A 252 5.65 8.00 3.48
N LEU A 253 4.76 8.25 4.45
CA LEU A 253 3.32 8.40 4.22
C LEU A 253 2.85 9.76 4.70
N VAL A 254 2.16 10.53 3.87
CA VAL A 254 1.49 11.74 4.39
C VAL A 254 0.34 11.30 5.30
N ASP A 255 0.36 11.77 6.55
CA ASP A 255 -0.68 11.48 7.54
C ASP A 255 -1.37 12.77 7.97
N ALA A 256 -2.70 12.75 7.98
CA ALA A 256 -3.54 13.89 8.34
C ALA A 256 -3.41 15.10 7.39
N GLY A 257 -4.25 16.11 7.63
CA GLY A 257 -4.31 17.33 6.82
C GLY A 257 -5.05 17.21 5.48
N VAL A 258 -5.06 16.04 4.85
CA VAL A 258 -5.83 15.77 3.61
C VAL A 258 -7.31 16.12 3.79
N GLY A 259 -7.90 16.81 2.80
CA GLY A 259 -9.31 17.18 2.77
C GLY A 259 -10.10 16.52 1.63
N THR A 260 -9.48 16.28 0.48
CA THR A 260 -10.13 15.66 -0.69
C THR A 260 -9.17 14.80 -1.54
N ALA A 261 -9.71 14.12 -2.55
CA ALA A 261 -8.97 13.20 -3.41
C ALA A 261 -7.78 13.86 -4.13
N SER A 262 -7.86 15.15 -4.49
CA SER A 262 -6.75 15.87 -5.10
C SER A 262 -5.56 16.06 -4.16
N ASP A 263 -5.79 16.19 -2.85
CA ASP A 263 -4.71 16.31 -1.88
C ASP A 263 -3.99 14.98 -1.71
N ALA A 264 -4.75 13.88 -1.69
CA ALA A 264 -4.20 12.53 -1.67
C ALA A 264 -3.39 12.24 -2.93
N ALA A 265 -3.91 12.61 -4.10
CA ALA A 265 -3.19 12.51 -5.37
C ALA A 265 -1.89 13.34 -5.35
N ALA A 266 -1.94 14.58 -4.85
CA ALA A 266 -0.77 15.44 -4.74
C ALA A 266 0.31 14.85 -3.84
N ALA A 267 -0.04 14.22 -2.71
CA ALA A 267 0.91 13.51 -1.86
C ALA A 267 1.57 12.34 -2.61
N MET A 268 0.79 11.53 -3.32
CA MET A 268 1.33 10.41 -4.10
C MET A 268 2.22 10.87 -5.27
N GLU A 269 1.87 11.98 -5.95
CA GLU A 269 2.68 12.60 -6.99
C GLU A 269 4.06 13.09 -6.50
N LEU A 270 4.19 13.39 -5.19
CA LEU A 270 5.49 13.72 -4.57
C LEU A 270 6.38 12.48 -4.36
N GLY A 271 5.82 11.28 -4.46
CA GLY A 271 6.53 10.02 -4.23
C GLY A 271 6.27 9.37 -2.88
N CYS A 272 5.23 9.78 -2.15
CA CYS A 272 4.83 9.09 -0.92
C CYS A 272 4.55 7.60 -1.20
N ALA A 273 4.90 6.75 -0.24
CA ALA A 273 4.56 5.33 -0.27
C ALA A 273 3.05 5.11 -0.08
N GLY A 274 2.38 6.01 0.65
CA GLY A 274 0.95 6.00 0.86
C GLY A 274 0.45 7.25 1.56
N VAL A 275 -0.85 7.25 1.88
CA VAL A 275 -1.54 8.34 2.58
C VAL A 275 -2.40 7.75 3.69
N LEU A 276 -2.36 8.37 4.87
CA LEU A 276 -3.21 8.04 6.01
C LEU A 276 -4.21 9.17 6.26
N MET A 277 -5.50 8.83 6.32
CA MET A 277 -6.55 9.82 6.59
C MET A 277 -7.72 9.25 7.39
N ASN A 278 -8.45 10.13 8.07
CA ASN A 278 -9.69 9.78 8.77
C ASN A 278 -10.79 10.82 8.51
N THR A 279 -10.57 12.05 9.00
CA THR A 279 -11.58 13.12 9.01
C THR A 279 -12.17 13.40 7.63
N ALA A 280 -11.33 13.45 6.59
CA ALA A 280 -11.76 13.73 5.22
C ALA A 280 -12.83 12.75 4.71
N ILE A 281 -12.74 11.48 5.11
CA ILE A 281 -13.72 10.45 4.75
C ILE A 281 -14.89 10.50 5.74
N ALA A 282 -14.61 10.41 7.03
CA ALA A 282 -15.61 10.23 8.07
C ALA A 282 -16.60 11.41 8.18
N GLU A 283 -16.13 12.65 7.99
CA GLU A 283 -16.95 13.86 8.07
C GLU A 283 -17.50 14.32 6.69
N ALA A 284 -17.25 13.56 5.62
CA ALA A 284 -17.87 13.84 4.33
C ALA A 284 -19.39 13.68 4.39
N LYS A 285 -20.12 14.40 3.54
CA LYS A 285 -21.58 14.23 3.39
C LYS A 285 -21.96 12.79 3.04
N ASP A 286 -21.12 12.13 2.24
CA ASP A 286 -21.19 10.71 1.92
C ASP A 286 -19.81 10.07 2.13
N PRO A 287 -19.58 9.43 3.31
CA PRO A 287 -18.29 8.81 3.62
C PRO A 287 -17.91 7.64 2.70
N VAL A 288 -18.89 6.89 2.18
CA VAL A 288 -18.60 5.73 1.33
C VAL A 288 -18.16 6.20 -0.06
N LEU A 289 -18.85 7.21 -0.61
CA LEU A 289 -18.45 7.84 -1.86
C LEU A 289 -17.08 8.52 -1.72
N MET A 290 -16.84 9.22 -0.60
CA MET A 290 -15.55 9.86 -0.37
C MET A 290 -14.42 8.83 -0.20
N ALA A 291 -14.66 7.71 0.48
CA ALA A 291 -13.70 6.62 0.57
C ALA A 291 -13.28 6.10 -0.81
N ARG A 292 -14.24 5.90 -1.73
CA ARG A 292 -13.96 5.52 -3.11
C ARG A 292 -13.20 6.63 -3.86
N ALA A 293 -13.56 7.89 -3.66
CA ALA A 293 -12.86 9.00 -4.29
C ALA A 293 -11.39 9.10 -3.84
N MET A 294 -11.12 8.90 -2.54
CA MET A 294 -9.77 8.88 -1.99
C MET A 294 -8.95 7.72 -2.53
N LYS A 295 -9.54 6.52 -2.66
CA LYS A 295 -8.90 5.38 -3.33
C LYS A 295 -8.41 5.77 -4.73
N LEU A 296 -9.31 6.30 -5.55
CA LEU A 296 -9.00 6.71 -6.92
C LEU A 296 -7.96 7.85 -6.95
N GLY A 297 -8.00 8.78 -6.00
CA GLY A 297 -7.00 9.85 -5.87
C GLY A 297 -5.61 9.30 -5.59
N VAL A 298 -5.49 8.35 -4.65
CA VAL A 298 -4.21 7.69 -4.33
C VAL A 298 -3.70 6.87 -5.52
N GLU A 299 -4.55 6.07 -6.16
CA GLU A 299 -4.19 5.28 -7.34
C GLU A 299 -3.74 6.19 -8.50
N SER A 300 -4.51 7.23 -8.80
CA SER A 300 -4.19 8.20 -9.86
C SER A 300 -2.87 8.91 -9.59
N GLY A 301 -2.64 9.38 -8.37
CA GLY A 301 -1.41 10.07 -8.02
C GLY A 301 -0.19 9.15 -8.08
N ARG A 302 -0.33 7.87 -7.69
CA ARG A 302 0.75 6.88 -7.81
C ARG A 302 1.08 6.59 -9.28
N LEU A 303 0.06 6.40 -10.11
CA LEU A 303 0.24 6.21 -11.55
C LEU A 303 0.91 7.42 -12.19
N ALA A 304 0.53 8.64 -11.81
CA ALA A 304 1.15 9.87 -12.31
C ALA A 304 2.62 10.01 -11.89
N TYR A 305 2.97 9.59 -10.66
CA TYR A 305 4.35 9.53 -10.20
C TYR A 305 5.19 8.56 -11.05
N LEU A 306 4.70 7.33 -11.24
CA LEU A 306 5.39 6.31 -12.05
C LEU A 306 5.50 6.68 -13.53
N ALA A 307 4.48 7.33 -14.08
CA ALA A 307 4.45 7.74 -15.48
C ALA A 307 5.45 8.87 -15.79
N GLY A 308 5.89 9.62 -14.78
CA GLY A 308 6.78 10.77 -14.97
C GLY A 308 6.05 11.94 -15.64
N ARG A 309 5.42 12.81 -14.85
CA ARG A 309 4.76 14.01 -15.38
C ARG A 309 5.69 14.90 -16.20
N MET A 310 5.13 15.63 -17.16
CA MET A 310 5.88 16.67 -17.88
C MET A 310 6.45 17.74 -16.94
N ALA A 311 7.58 18.32 -17.34
CA ALA A 311 8.20 19.43 -16.63
C ALA A 311 7.26 20.66 -16.60
N LYS A 312 7.21 21.35 -15.45
CA LYS A 312 6.51 22.62 -15.32
C LYS A 312 7.26 23.69 -16.12
N ARG A 313 6.61 24.27 -17.13
CA ARG A 313 7.13 25.43 -17.86
C ARG A 313 6.69 26.72 -17.15
N ARG A 314 7.49 27.78 -17.27
CA ARG A 314 7.14 29.10 -16.71
C ARG A 314 6.04 29.81 -17.52
N TYR A 315 5.97 29.53 -18.81
CA TYR A 315 5.04 30.15 -19.76
C TYR A 315 4.45 29.09 -20.70
N ALA A 316 3.41 29.49 -21.45
CA ALA A 316 2.90 28.68 -22.54
C ALA A 316 3.98 28.47 -23.59
N ASP A 317 4.08 27.24 -24.08
CA ASP A 317 4.96 26.85 -25.17
C ASP A 317 4.11 25.97 -26.09
N PRO A 318 3.91 26.37 -27.37
CA PRO A 318 2.99 25.72 -28.28
C PRO A 318 3.22 24.21 -28.35
N SER A 319 2.15 23.44 -28.18
CA SER A 319 2.22 21.97 -28.30
C SER A 319 2.37 21.50 -29.76
N SER A 320 2.10 22.39 -30.72
CA SER A 320 2.11 22.09 -32.15
C SER A 320 3.32 22.75 -32.83
N PRO A 321 4.03 22.05 -33.74
CA PRO A 321 5.10 22.64 -34.52
C PRO A 321 4.61 23.89 -35.27
N LEU A 322 5.37 24.98 -35.22
CA LEU A 322 5.06 26.22 -35.94
C LEU A 322 5.25 26.08 -37.47
N ALA A 323 5.85 24.98 -37.94
CA ALA A 323 6.01 24.69 -39.35
C ALA A 323 4.66 24.26 -39.97
N GLY A 324 4.12 25.09 -40.87
CA GLY A 324 2.89 24.79 -41.62
C GLY A 324 1.62 25.48 -41.12
N LEU A 325 1.73 26.50 -40.28
CA LEU A 325 0.60 27.37 -39.95
C LEU A 325 0.31 28.33 -41.14
N ILE A 326 -0.97 28.41 -41.55
CA ILE A 326 -1.49 29.31 -42.60
C ILE A 326 -1.89 30.65 -41.97
#